data_AF-H0AA30-F1
#
_entry.id   AF-H0AA30-F1
#
_cell.length_a   1.000
_cell.length_b   1.000
_cell.length_c   1.000
_cell.angle_alpha   90.00
_cell.angle_beta   90.00
_cell.angle_gamma   90.00
#
_symmetry.space_group_name_H-M   'P 1'
#
loop_
_entity.id
_entity.type
_entity.pdbx_description
1 polymer ?
#
loop_
_entity_poly.entity_id
_entity_poly.type
_entity_poly.pdbx_seq_one_letter_code
_entity_poly.pdbx_strand_id
1 'polypeptide(L)'
;MKTEEYFENIAEETEKAYKVAREARNQSKDPEQRVDIPVATDLPEKASSLVIAAQFPELEDAGVPDRNQRTRRKAWKKTMNE
;
A
#
# COMPACT_ATOMS: atom_id res chain seq x y z
N MET A 1 8.49 -18.47 16.73
CA MET A 1 8.22 -17.66 15.54
C MET A 1 8.51 -16.23 15.90
N LYS A 2 9.48 -15.59 15.24
CA LYS A 2 9.69 -14.16 15.42
C LYS A 2 8.56 -13.43 14.70
N THR A 3 8.09 -12.32 15.24
CA THR A 3 6.98 -11.56 14.66
C THR A 3 7.32 -11.06 13.25
N GLU A 4 8.60 -10.80 12.99
CA GLU A 4 9.13 -10.46 11.68
C GLU A 4 8.93 -11.59 10.67
N GLU A 5 9.32 -12.82 11.01
CA GLU A 5 9.14 -14.00 10.16
C GLU A 5 7.64 -14.24 9.82
N TYR A 6 6.74 -13.93 10.76
CA TYR A 6 5.30 -14.03 10.51
C TYR A 6 4.83 -13.06 9.41
N PHE A 7 5.26 -11.80 9.50
CA PHE A 7 4.88 -10.78 8.53
C PHE A 7 5.55 -11.00 7.17
N GLU A 8 6.79 -11.48 7.15
CA GLU A 8 7.48 -11.88 5.92
C GLU A 8 6.72 -12.98 5.19
N ASN A 9 6.31 -14.04 5.89
CA ASN A 9 5.52 -15.12 5.30
C ASN A 9 4.19 -14.61 4.71
N ILE A 10 3.49 -13.70 5.39
CA ILE A 10 2.26 -13.08 4.87
C ILE A 10 2.55 -12.29 3.60
N ALA A 11 3.64 -11.51 3.58
CA ALA A 11 4.01 -10.71 2.42
C ALA A 11 4.35 -11.59 1.21
N GLU A 12 5.10 -12.68 1.42
CA GLU A 12 5.47 -13.63 0.36
C GLU A 12 4.25 -14.32 -0.24
N GLU A 13 3.34 -14.85 0.59
CA GLU A 13 2.13 -15.52 0.10
C GLU A 13 1.18 -14.54 -0.59
N THR A 14 1.10 -13.30 -0.11
CA THR A 14 0.34 -12.23 -0.76
C THR A 14 0.90 -11.96 -2.15
N GLU A 15 2.22 -11.81 -2.30
CA GLU A 15 2.84 -11.54 -3.60
C GLU A 15 2.68 -12.70 -4.58
N LYS A 16 2.72 -13.96 -4.11
CA LYS A 16 2.41 -15.13 -4.94
C LYS A 16 0.98 -15.05 -5.52
N ALA A 17 0.00 -14.68 -4.70
CA ALA A 17 -1.38 -14.52 -5.14
C ALA A 17 -1.52 -13.37 -6.16
N TYR A 18 -0.87 -12.23 -5.90
CA TYR A 18 -0.90 -11.08 -6.80
C TYR A 18 -0.20 -11.33 -8.13
N LYS A 19 0.87 -12.14 -8.15
CA LYS A 19 1.51 -12.56 -9.40
C LYS A 19 0.55 -13.30 -10.31
N VAL A 20 -0.17 -14.29 -9.78
CA VAL A 20 -1.18 -15.03 -10.55
C VAL A 20 -2.30 -14.10 -11.02
N ALA A 21 -2.75 -13.18 -10.18
CA ALA A 21 -3.78 -12.20 -10.55
C ALA A 21 -3.33 -11.27 -11.69
N ARG A 22 -2.08 -10.79 -11.67
CA ARG A 22 -1.51 -9.95 -12.75
C ARG A 22 -1.39 -10.74 -14.06
N GLU A 23 -0.93 -11.99 -13.99
CA GLU A 23 -0.87 -12.87 -15.17
C GLU A 23 -2.27 -13.13 -15.76
N ALA A 24 -3.30 -13.26 -14.93
CA ALA A 24 -4.69 -13.40 -15.37
C ALA A 24 -5.22 -12.11 -16.02
N ARG A 25 -5.04 -10.96 -15.37
CA ARG A 25 -5.49 -9.65 -15.87
C ARG A 25 -4.84 -9.25 -17.20
N ASN A 26 -3.58 -9.61 -17.40
CA ASN A 26 -2.85 -9.41 -18.66
C ASN A 26 -3.45 -10.16 -19.85
N GLN A 27 -4.33 -11.14 -19.64
CA GLN A 27 -5.01 -11.86 -20.73
C GLN A 27 -6.11 -11.02 -21.39
N SER A 28 -6.36 -9.78 -20.95
CA SER A 28 -7.37 -8.87 -21.52
C SER A 28 -8.79 -9.46 -21.57
N LYS A 29 -9.08 -10.37 -20.63
CA LYS A 29 -10.41 -10.99 -20.47
C LYS A 29 -11.29 -10.22 -19.49
N ASP A 30 -10.67 -9.38 -18.67
CA ASP A 30 -11.34 -8.48 -17.74
C ASP A 30 -11.36 -7.05 -18.31
N PRO A 31 -12.29 -6.17 -17.84
CA PRO A 31 -12.37 -4.78 -18.27
C PRO A 31 -11.09 -3.97 -18.04
N GLU A 32 -10.31 -4.34 -17.02
CA GLU A 32 -9.08 -3.67 -16.63
C GLU A 32 -7.90 -4.65 -16.69
N GLN A 33 -6.77 -4.19 -17.22
CA GLN A 33 -5.55 -5.02 -17.34
C GLN A 33 -4.67 -5.03 -16.08
N ARG A 34 -5.02 -4.22 -15.08
CA ARG A 34 -4.32 -4.16 -13.79
C ARG A 34 -5.12 -4.84 -12.68
N VAL A 35 -4.44 -5.19 -11.60
CA VAL A 35 -5.10 -5.60 -10.35
C VAL A 35 -5.48 -4.32 -9.60
N ASP A 36 -6.78 -4.05 -9.47
CA ASP A 36 -7.31 -2.79 -8.91
C ASP A 36 -7.29 -2.72 -7.37
N ILE A 37 -6.84 -3.78 -6.70
CA ILE A 37 -6.78 -3.84 -5.24
C ILE A 37 -5.33 -3.53 -4.83
N PRO A 38 -5.03 -2.35 -4.24
CA PRO A 38 -3.68 -2.03 -3.81
C PRO A 38 -3.34 -2.72 -2.48
N VAL A 39 -2.09 -3.19 -2.36
CA VAL A 39 -1.52 -3.66 -1.08
C VAL A 39 -1.01 -2.44 -0.30
N ALA A 40 -1.25 -2.41 1.00
CA ALA A 40 -0.72 -1.40 1.91
C ALA A 40 -0.24 -2.04 3.21
N THR A 41 0.92 -1.61 3.67
CA THR A 41 1.60 -2.12 4.87
C THR A 41 1.33 -1.26 6.11
N ASP A 42 0.95 0.01 5.92
CA ASP A 42 0.61 0.91 7.01
C ASP A 42 -0.61 1.80 6.73
N LEU A 43 -1.05 2.53 7.76
CA LEU A 43 -2.23 3.38 7.66
C LEU A 43 -2.07 4.57 6.69
N PRO A 44 -0.95 5.32 6.68
CA PRO A 44 -0.67 6.34 5.66
C PRO A 44 -0.75 5.82 4.24
N GLU A 45 -0.17 4.66 3.97
CA GLU A 45 -0.20 4.01 2.67
C GLU A 45 -1.64 3.60 2.30
N LYS A 46 -2.38 2.99 3.23
CA LYS A 46 -3.78 2.60 3.04
C LYS A 46 -4.71 3.79 2.78
N ALA A 47 -4.55 4.88 3.52
CA ALA A 47 -5.36 6.08 3.32
C ALA A 47 -5.07 6.73 1.97
N SER A 48 -3.80 6.72 1.57
CA SER A 48 -3.37 7.23 0.28
C SER A 48 -3.92 6.36 -0.84
N SER A 49 -3.74 5.04 -0.79
CA SER A 49 -4.19 4.13 -1.85
C SER A 49 -5.70 4.15 -2.08
N LEU A 50 -6.51 4.34 -1.03
CA LEU A 50 -7.97 4.43 -1.18
C LEU A 50 -8.45 5.78 -1.71
N VAL A 51 -7.87 6.89 -1.26
CA VAL A 51 -8.37 8.24 -1.59
C VAL A 51 -7.71 8.78 -2.86
N ILE A 52 -6.41 8.60 -2.99
CA ILE A 52 -5.63 9.10 -4.13
C ILE A 52 -6.03 8.33 -5.40
N ALA A 53 -6.06 6.99 -5.34
CA ALA A 53 -6.45 6.20 -6.51
C ALA A 53 -7.91 6.45 -6.96
N ALA A 54 -8.80 6.85 -6.04
CA ALA A 54 -10.21 7.06 -6.34
C ALA A 54 -10.58 8.49 -6.77
N GLN A 55 -9.91 9.52 -6.22
CA GLN A 55 -10.27 10.92 -6.45
C GLN A 55 -9.18 11.78 -7.09
N PHE A 56 -7.91 11.37 -6.97
CA PHE A 56 -6.77 12.19 -7.36
C PHE A 56 -5.69 11.35 -8.05
N PRO A 57 -6.01 10.70 -9.19
CA PRO A 57 -5.06 9.83 -9.88
C PRO A 57 -3.73 10.54 -10.23
N GLU A 58 -3.75 11.86 -10.43
CA GLU A 58 -2.54 12.68 -10.62
C GLU A 58 -1.57 12.71 -9.43
N LEU A 59 -1.99 12.21 -8.26
CA LEU A 59 -1.18 12.12 -7.05
C LEU A 59 -0.69 10.69 -6.76
N GLU A 60 -1.10 9.70 -7.56
CA GLU A 60 -0.50 8.36 -7.58
C GLU A 60 0.99 8.59 -7.95
N ASP A 61 1.92 8.27 -7.05
CA ASP A 61 3.38 8.56 -7.11
C ASP A 61 3.87 9.96 -6.67
N ALA A 62 3.02 10.84 -6.15
CA ALA A 62 3.46 12.15 -5.64
C ALA A 62 4.17 12.11 -4.27
N GLY A 63 4.51 10.92 -3.75
CA GLY A 63 5.19 10.75 -2.45
C GLY A 63 4.35 11.17 -1.24
N VAL A 64 3.02 11.19 -1.37
CA VAL A 64 2.07 11.55 -0.31
C VAL A 64 2.17 10.63 0.92
N PRO A 65 2.28 9.29 0.78
CA PRO A 65 2.42 8.39 1.93
C PRO A 65 3.64 8.73 2.81
N ASP A 66 4.80 8.96 2.20
CA ASP A 66 6.05 9.27 2.89
C ASP A 66 5.95 10.59 3.67
N ARG A 67 5.34 11.60 3.05
CA ARG A 67 5.12 12.89 3.69
C ARG A 67 4.21 12.75 4.91
N ASN A 68 3.14 11.98 4.80
CA ASN A 68 2.19 11.74 5.88
C ASN A 68 2.86 10.97 7.03
N GLN A 69 3.63 9.92 6.73
CA GLN A 69 4.35 9.14 7.73
C GLN A 69 5.38 10.01 8.48
N ARG A 70 6.14 10.83 7.76
CA ARG A 70 7.10 11.78 8.35
C ARG A 70 6.42 12.79 9.26
N THR A 71 5.28 13.34 8.84
CA THR A 71 4.52 14.34 9.60
C THR A 71 3.93 13.73 10.87
N ARG A 72 3.33 12.53 10.76
CA ARG A 72 2.83 11.76 11.92
C ARG A 72 3.93 11.52 12.94
N ARG A 73 5.11 11.09 12.49
CA ARG A 73 6.26 10.82 13.36
C ARG A 73 6.77 12.08 14.07
N LYS A 74 6.77 13.23 13.40
CA LYS A 74 7.13 14.52 14.03
C LYS A 74 6.12 14.94 15.10
N ALA A 75 4.82 14.86 14.80
CA ALA A 75 3.76 15.18 15.76
C ALA A 75 3.86 14.29 17.01
N TRP A 76 4.11 13.00 16.83
CA TRP A 76 4.21 12.05 17.94
C TRP A 76 5.42 12.32 18.85
N LYS A 77 6.57 12.66 18.26
CA LYS A 77 7.76 13.07 19.03
C LYS A 77 7.51 14.34 19.84
N LYS A 78 6.74 15.28 19.29
CA LYS A 78 6.39 16.52 20.00
C LYS A 78 5.56 16.21 21.24
N THR A 79 4.54 15.36 21.11
CA THR A 79 3.67 14.96 22.23
C THR A 79 4.35 14.12 23.31
N MET A 80 5.49 13.47 23.01
CA MET A 80 6.25 12.69 24.00
C MET A 80 7.29 13.52 24.77
N ASN A 81 7.60 14.73 24.28
CA ASN A 81 8.59 15.63 24.86
C ASN A 81 7.94 16.84 25.58
N GLU A 82 6.60 16.88 25.64
CA GLU A 82 5.76 17.81 26.43
C GLU A 82 5.21 17.06 27.64
#